data_AF-A0A0F9C0D4-F1
#
_entry.id   AF-A0A0F9C0D4-F1
#
_cell.length_a   1.000
_cell.length_b   1.000
_cell.length_c   1.000
_cell.angle_alpha   90.00
_cell.angle_beta   90.00
_cell.angle_gamma   90.00
#
_symmetry.space_group_name_H-M   'P 1'
#
loop_
_entity.id
_entity.type
_entity.pdbx_description
1 polymer ?
#
loop_
_entity_poly.entity_id
_entity_poly.type
_entity_poly.pdbx_seq_one_letter_code
_entity_poly.pdbx_strand_id
1 'polypeptide(L)'
;MKTQNEIILEFLPYIRTVAYSIYKRMPASSSIFYTDLVQIGVLGLIDAIKKFKPEKKVDLKVYAIRRIRGEMLDSLRQLSQGIRVLQKNAKKIEWVYLKFYGEKGRAPTDEELKTVVAAEKNLKGKQYAAAFPRIFLSNYVMDLTPPAKEYFSRADASPF
;
A
#
# COMPACT_ATOMS: atom_id res chain seq x y z
N MET A 1 -34.35 -2.85 -23.55
CA MET A 1 -33.70 -3.19 -22.27
C MET A 1 -32.50 -2.28 -22.13
N LYS A 2 -32.29 -1.59 -21.00
CA LYS A 2 -31.13 -0.70 -20.86
C LYS A 2 -29.83 -1.47 -21.03
N THR A 3 -28.87 -0.91 -21.75
CA THR A 3 -27.54 -1.52 -21.87
C THR A 3 -26.78 -1.43 -20.55
N GLN A 4 -25.82 -2.31 -20.31
CA GLN A 4 -24.98 -2.26 -19.10
C GLN A 4 -24.28 -0.89 -18.97
N ASN A 5 -23.85 -0.31 -20.09
CA ASN A 5 -23.21 1.00 -20.11
C ASN A 5 -24.17 2.13 -19.71
N GLU A 6 -25.43 2.10 -20.16
CA GLU A 6 -26.45 3.06 -19.73
C GLU A 6 -26.70 3.01 -18.22
N ILE A 7 -26.78 1.80 -17.66
CA ILE A 7 -26.95 1.63 -16.21
C ILE A 7 -25.71 2.17 -15.48
N ILE A 8 -24.50 1.91 -15.97
CA ILE A 8 -23.28 2.45 -15.36
C ILE A 8 -23.32 3.99 -15.35
N LEU A 9 -23.67 4.62 -16.47
CA LEU A 9 -23.74 6.08 -16.57
C LEU A 9 -24.78 6.67 -15.61
N GLU A 10 -25.95 6.03 -15.48
CA GLU A 10 -26.99 6.43 -14.54
C GLU A 10 -26.52 6.35 -13.07
N PHE A 11 -25.69 5.36 -12.76
CA PHE A 11 -25.21 5.13 -11.41
C PHE A 11 -23.96 5.96 -11.01
N LEU A 12 -23.26 6.56 -11.98
CA LEU A 12 -22.04 7.33 -11.74
C LEU A 12 -22.18 8.42 -10.65
N PRO A 13 -23.26 9.24 -10.61
CA PRO A 13 -23.43 10.26 -9.56
C PRO A 13 -23.50 9.63 -8.15
N TYR A 14 -24.14 8.46 -8.02
CA TYR A 14 -24.23 7.75 -6.75
C TYR A 14 -22.88 7.15 -6.36
N ILE A 15 -22.14 6.57 -7.31
CA ILE A 15 -20.78 6.06 -7.08
C ILE A 15 -19.89 7.19 -6.56
N ARG A 16 -19.89 8.36 -7.22
CA ARG A 16 -19.11 9.53 -6.80
C ARG A 16 -19.48 10.00 -5.40
N THR A 17 -20.78 10.03 -5.09
CA THR A 17 -21.28 10.41 -3.75
C THR A 17 -20.78 9.44 -2.67
N VAL A 18 -20.86 8.13 -2.92
CA VAL A 18 -20.37 7.10 -2.00
C VAL A 18 -18.85 7.20 -1.84
N ALA A 19 -18.10 7.30 -2.95
CA ALA A 19 -16.65 7.45 -2.95
C ALA A 19 -16.21 8.68 -2.15
N TYR A 20 -16.84 9.83 -2.38
CA TYR A 20 -16.54 11.07 -1.65
C TYR A 20 -16.82 10.93 -0.15
N SER A 21 -17.92 10.26 0.21
CA SER A 21 -18.28 10.01 1.62
C SER A 21 -17.24 9.18 2.37
N ILE A 22 -16.56 8.27 1.66
CA ILE A 22 -15.49 7.44 2.20
C ILE A 22 -14.20 8.26 2.22
N TYR A 23 -13.82 8.86 1.09
CA TYR A 23 -12.60 9.61 0.91
C TYR A 23 -12.40 10.71 1.96
N LYS A 24 -13.44 11.50 2.23
CA LYS A 24 -13.38 12.59 3.23
C LYS A 24 -13.15 12.13 4.67
N ARG A 25 -13.35 10.83 4.97
CA ARG A 25 -13.13 10.24 6.30
C ARG A 25 -11.77 9.54 6.38
N MET A 26 -11.00 9.51 5.30
CA MET A 26 -9.70 8.88 5.28
C MET A 26 -8.65 9.79 5.92
N PRO A 27 -7.62 9.24 6.59
CA PRO A 27 -6.50 10.03 7.08
C PRO A 27 -5.80 10.77 5.94
N ALA A 28 -5.31 11.98 6.20
CA ALA A 28 -4.52 12.75 5.24
C ALA A 28 -3.23 12.02 4.79
N SER A 29 -2.74 11.08 5.61
CA SER A 29 -1.60 10.22 5.30
C SER A 29 -1.93 9.06 4.35
N SER A 30 -3.20 8.88 3.95
CA SER A 30 -3.58 7.83 3.01
C SER A 30 -3.15 8.18 1.58
N SER A 31 -2.43 7.26 0.94
CA SER A 31 -1.95 7.40 -0.45
C SER A 31 -2.99 7.03 -1.51
N ILE A 32 -4.25 6.88 -1.13
CA ILE A 32 -5.31 6.37 -2.02
C ILE A 32 -5.98 7.55 -2.70
N PHE A 33 -6.18 7.47 -4.02
CA PHE A 33 -6.81 8.55 -4.76
C PHE A 33 -8.33 8.41 -4.77
N TYR A 34 -9.03 9.54 -4.81
CA TYR A 34 -10.48 9.56 -4.97
C TYR A 34 -10.94 8.84 -6.25
N THR A 35 -10.18 8.98 -7.35
CA THR A 35 -10.45 8.32 -8.63
C THR A 35 -10.42 6.80 -8.53
N ASP A 36 -9.55 6.25 -7.68
CA ASP A 36 -9.45 4.80 -7.47
C ASP A 36 -10.70 4.26 -6.78
N LEU A 37 -11.22 4.99 -5.79
CA LEU A 37 -12.49 4.65 -5.15
C LEU A 37 -13.65 4.64 -6.16
N VAL A 38 -13.69 5.64 -7.05
CA VAL A 38 -14.71 5.68 -8.12
C VAL A 38 -14.60 4.45 -9.03
N GLN A 39 -13.39 4.06 -9.45
CA GLN A 39 -13.18 2.86 -10.26
C GLN A 39 -13.62 1.59 -9.53
N ILE A 40 -13.23 1.42 -8.26
CA ILE A 40 -13.68 0.30 -7.43
C ILE A 40 -15.21 0.27 -7.33
N GLY A 41 -15.83 1.44 -7.20
CA GLY A 41 -17.29 1.57 -7.18
C GLY A 41 -17.96 1.11 -8.48
N VAL A 42 -17.37 1.42 -9.63
CA VAL A 42 -17.85 0.93 -10.94
C VAL A 42 -17.77 -0.59 -11.00
N LEU A 43 -16.66 -1.20 -10.54
CA LEU A 43 -16.53 -2.65 -10.47
C LEU A 43 -17.59 -3.28 -9.55
N GLY A 44 -17.83 -2.67 -8.39
CA GLY A 44 -18.87 -3.09 -7.45
C GLY A 44 -20.29 -2.99 -8.05
N LEU A 45 -20.56 -1.98 -8.89
CA LEU A 45 -21.82 -1.87 -9.61
C LEU A 45 -21.98 -2.99 -10.65
N ILE A 46 -20.93 -3.27 -11.43
CA ILE A 46 -20.95 -4.34 -12.44
C ILE A 46 -21.28 -5.69 -11.76
N ASP A 47 -20.65 -5.98 -10.63
CA ASP A 47 -20.95 -7.17 -9.85
C ASP A 47 -22.37 -7.16 -9.27
N ALA A 48 -22.85 -6.00 -8.80
CA ALA A 48 -24.20 -5.84 -8.29
C ALA A 48 -25.24 -6.13 -9.39
N ILE A 49 -25.10 -5.57 -10.58
CA ILE A 49 -26.04 -5.80 -11.70
C ILE A 49 -26.10 -7.29 -12.03
N LYS A 50 -24.95 -7.97 -12.12
CA LYS A 50 -24.90 -9.42 -12.42
C LYS A 50 -25.57 -10.28 -11.37
N LYS A 51 -25.51 -9.88 -10.10
CA LYS A 51 -26.04 -10.66 -8.96
C LYS A 51 -27.43 -10.22 -8.50
N PHE A 52 -27.99 -9.18 -9.11
CA PHE A 52 -29.29 -8.64 -8.71
C PHE A 52 -30.40 -9.65 -9.02
N LYS A 53 -31.32 -9.81 -8.06
CA LYS A 53 -32.45 -10.74 -8.12
C LYS A 53 -33.73 -9.95 -7.88
N PRO A 54 -34.52 -9.63 -8.94
CA PRO A 54 -35.73 -8.83 -8.81
C PRO A 54 -36.78 -9.46 -7.89
N GLU A 55 -36.77 -10.78 -7.72
CA GLU A 55 -37.74 -11.50 -6.89
C GLU A 55 -37.65 -11.11 -5.40
N LYS A 56 -36.53 -10.51 -4.99
CA LYS A 56 -36.29 -10.06 -3.62
C LYS A 56 -37.04 -8.78 -3.23
N LYS A 57 -37.85 -8.19 -4.13
CA LYS A 57 -38.66 -6.97 -3.87
C LYS A 57 -37.85 -5.79 -3.32
N VAL A 58 -36.59 -5.66 -3.72
CA VAL A 58 -35.72 -4.52 -3.38
C VAL A 58 -35.37 -3.79 -4.67
N ASP A 59 -35.45 -2.47 -4.66
CA ASP A 59 -35.04 -1.63 -5.78
C ASP A 59 -33.55 -1.87 -6.10
N LEU A 60 -33.23 -2.07 -7.39
CA LEU A 60 -31.86 -2.22 -7.89
C LEU A 60 -30.95 -1.10 -7.37
N LYS A 61 -31.45 0.13 -7.30
CA LYS A 61 -30.71 1.29 -6.80
C LYS A 61 -30.27 1.12 -5.35
N VAL A 62 -31.19 0.71 -4.48
CA VAL A 62 -30.92 0.48 -3.05
C VAL A 62 -29.91 -0.66 -2.89
N TYR A 63 -30.12 -1.76 -3.63
CA TYR A 63 -29.21 -2.90 -3.62
C TYR A 63 -27.81 -2.55 -4.11
N ALA A 64 -27.71 -1.86 -5.25
CA ALA A 64 -26.44 -1.51 -5.89
C ALA A 64 -25.64 -0.53 -5.03
N ILE A 65 -26.26 0.51 -4.46
CA ILE A 65 -25.56 1.46 -3.55
C ILE A 65 -24.92 0.71 -2.38
N ARG A 66 -25.63 -0.27 -1.80
CA ARG A 66 -25.10 -1.09 -0.70
C ARG A 66 -23.91 -1.96 -1.14
N ARG A 67 -23.97 -2.56 -2.33
CA ARG A 67 -22.88 -3.37 -2.90
C ARG A 67 -21.66 -2.53 -3.26
N ILE A 68 -21.85 -1.40 -3.93
CA ILE A 68 -20.80 -0.42 -4.29
C ILE A 68 -20.02 0.01 -3.05
N ARG A 69 -20.72 0.39 -1.97
CA ARG A 69 -20.08 0.80 -0.72
C ARG A 69 -19.29 -0.35 -0.08
N GLY A 70 -19.84 -1.56 -0.08
CA GLY A 70 -19.17 -2.75 0.42
C GLY A 70 -17.85 -3.01 -0.32
N GLU A 71 -17.91 -3.00 -1.66
CA GLU A 71 -16.74 -3.27 -2.52
C GLU A 71 -15.60 -2.27 -2.29
N MET A 72 -15.93 -0.97 -2.17
CA MET A 72 -14.95 0.06 -1.84
C MET A 72 -14.29 -0.20 -0.48
N LEU A 73 -15.08 -0.47 0.56
CA LEU A 73 -14.57 -0.70 1.91
C LEU A 73 -13.73 -1.98 2.01
N ASP A 74 -14.12 -3.03 1.30
CA ASP A 74 -13.41 -4.30 1.28
C ASP A 74 -12.07 -4.16 0.55
N SER A 75 -12.04 -3.44 -0.58
CA SER A 75 -10.80 -3.11 -1.31
C SER A 75 -9.85 -2.28 -0.46
N LEU A 76 -10.35 -1.25 0.24
CA LEU A 76 -9.55 -0.47 1.19
C LEU A 76 -8.96 -1.34 2.31
N ARG A 77 -9.72 -2.31 2.83
CA ARG A 77 -9.25 -3.23 3.87
C ARG A 77 -8.09 -4.08 3.36
N GLN A 78 -8.21 -4.65 2.16
CA GLN A 78 -7.16 -5.46 1.54
C GLN A 78 -5.87 -4.65 1.32
N LEU A 79 -5.98 -3.42 0.80
CA LEU A 79 -4.85 -2.50 0.64
C LEU A 79 -4.17 -2.20 1.98
N SER A 80 -4.95 -1.89 3.02
CA SER A 80 -4.41 -1.61 4.37
C SER A 80 -3.68 -2.80 4.99
N GLN A 81 -4.14 -4.02 4.69
CA GLN A 81 -3.48 -5.25 5.16
C GLN A 81 -2.16 -5.45 4.40
N GLY A 82 -2.16 -5.26 3.09
CA GLY A 82 -0.95 -5.33 2.26
C GLY A 82 0.13 -4.35 2.73
N ILE A 83 -0.22 -3.07 2.94
CA ILE A 83 0.71 -2.04 3.42
C ILE A 83 1.30 -2.42 4.79
N ARG A 84 0.48 -2.90 5.73
CA ARG A 84 0.95 -3.33 7.05
C ARG A 84 1.92 -4.52 6.98
N VAL A 85 1.67 -5.47 6.08
CA VAL A 85 2.58 -6.59 5.84
C VAL A 85 3.91 -6.08 5.29
N LEU A 86 3.89 -5.18 4.31
CA LEU A 86 5.10 -4.57 3.77
C LEU A 86 5.89 -3.79 4.83
N GLN A 87 5.21 -2.99 5.66
CA GLN A 87 5.86 -2.25 6.76
C GLN A 87 6.51 -3.18 7.79
N LYS A 88 5.82 -4.27 8.19
CA LYS A 88 6.40 -5.28 9.09
C LYS A 88 7.63 -5.94 8.48
N ASN A 89 7.60 -6.22 7.18
CA ASN A 89 8.71 -6.83 6.47
C ASN A 89 9.90 -5.87 6.35
N ALA A 90 9.66 -4.59 6.04
CA ALA A 90 10.71 -3.57 5.99
C ALA A 90 11.46 -3.45 7.32
N LYS A 91 10.71 -3.37 8.44
CA LYS A 91 11.32 -3.33 9.79
C LYS A 91 12.15 -4.56 10.14
N LYS A 92 11.75 -5.75 9.66
CA LYS A 92 12.54 -6.97 9.85
C LYS A 92 13.84 -6.94 9.05
N ILE A 93 13.77 -6.52 7.78
CA ILE A 93 14.96 -6.37 6.93
C ILE A 93 15.93 -5.37 7.56
N GLU A 94 15.42 -4.24 8.04
CA GLU A 94 16.19 -3.23 8.78
C GLU A 94 16.86 -3.83 10.03
N TRP A 95 16.12 -4.58 10.84
CA TRP A 95 16.68 -5.23 12.03
C TRP A 95 17.79 -6.22 11.70
N VAL A 96 17.60 -7.05 10.67
CA VAL A 96 18.61 -7.99 10.17
C VAL A 96 19.85 -7.26 9.67
N TYR A 97 19.66 -6.16 8.93
CA TYR A 97 20.75 -5.34 8.43
C TYR A 97 21.58 -4.76 9.58
N LEU A 98 20.92 -4.15 10.57
CA LEU A 98 21.58 -3.57 11.75
C LEU A 98 22.32 -4.63 12.57
N LYS A 99 21.72 -5.82 12.72
CA LYS A 99 22.37 -6.95 13.40
C LYS A 99 23.65 -7.38 12.66
N PHE A 100 23.59 -7.56 11.35
CA PHE A 100 24.76 -7.89 10.54
C PHE A 100 25.85 -6.82 10.67
N TYR A 101 25.46 -5.55 10.60
CA TYR A 101 26.38 -4.43 10.73
C TYR A 101 27.09 -4.44 12.09
N GLY A 102 26.34 -4.65 13.18
CA GLY A 102 26.90 -4.76 14.53
C GLY A 102 27.86 -5.95 14.71
N GLU A 103 27.60 -7.07 14.03
CA GLU A 103 28.46 -8.27 14.10
C GLU A 103 29.70 -8.20 13.20
N LYS A 104 29.61 -7.55 12.03
CA LYS A 104 30.65 -7.56 11.00
C LYS A 104 31.39 -6.23 10.83
N GLY A 105 30.92 -5.16 11.47
CA GLY A 105 31.50 -3.82 11.36
C GLY A 105 31.37 -3.20 9.96
N ARG A 106 30.55 -3.78 9.08
CA ARG A 106 30.30 -3.31 7.71
C ARG A 106 28.89 -3.64 7.27
N ALA A 107 28.43 -2.97 6.21
CA ALA A 107 27.18 -3.30 5.55
C ALA A 107 27.21 -4.73 4.95
N PRO A 108 26.09 -5.49 4.99
CA PRO A 108 25.96 -6.74 4.24
C PRO A 108 25.94 -6.48 2.74
N THR A 109 26.50 -7.41 1.96
CA THR A 109 26.29 -7.43 0.50
C THR A 109 24.87 -7.89 0.17
N ASP A 110 24.42 -7.66 -1.07
CA ASP A 110 23.08 -8.10 -1.51
C ASP A 110 22.86 -9.61 -1.37
N GLU A 111 23.90 -10.42 -1.57
CA GLU A 111 23.83 -11.88 -1.41
C GLU A 111 23.78 -12.29 0.08
N GLU A 112 24.58 -11.64 0.92
CA GLU A 112 24.54 -11.84 2.37
C GLU A 112 23.19 -11.42 2.96
N LEU A 113 22.66 -10.28 2.54
CA LEU A 113 21.35 -9.82 3.01
C LEU A 113 20.24 -10.78 2.57
N LYS A 114 20.26 -11.25 1.31
CA LYS A 114 19.29 -12.22 0.80
C LYS A 114 19.33 -13.53 1.58
N THR A 115 20.52 -14.04 1.88
CA THR A 115 20.69 -15.30 2.61
C THR A 115 20.24 -15.18 4.06
N VAL A 116 20.62 -14.11 4.77
CA VAL A 116 20.24 -13.89 6.17
C VAL A 116 18.74 -13.64 6.30
N VAL A 117 18.16 -12.82 5.42
CA VAL A 117 16.72 -12.54 5.43
C VAL A 117 15.91 -13.76 4.93
N ALA A 118 16.43 -14.60 4.04
CA ALA A 118 15.78 -15.87 3.67
C ALA A 118 15.83 -16.93 4.78
N ALA A 119 16.88 -16.92 5.62
CA ALA A 119 16.96 -17.77 6.80
C ALA A 119 15.92 -17.41 7.87
N GLU A 120 15.50 -16.15 7.95
CA GLU A 120 14.31 -15.76 8.70
C GLU A 120 13.04 -16.26 7.98
N LYS A 121 12.43 -17.32 8.52
CA LYS A 121 11.34 -18.16 7.98
C LYS A 121 10.03 -17.47 7.50
N ASN A 122 9.99 -16.15 7.32
CA ASN A 122 8.76 -15.39 7.02
C ASN A 122 8.84 -14.43 5.82
N LEU A 123 9.95 -14.37 5.07
CA LEU A 123 10.09 -13.47 3.92
C LEU A 123 10.21 -14.27 2.62
N LYS A 124 9.11 -14.31 1.83
CA LYS A 124 9.13 -14.94 0.50
C LYS A 124 9.83 -13.99 -0.50
N GLY A 125 10.76 -14.51 -1.31
CA GLY A 125 11.66 -13.75 -2.18
C GLY A 125 11.05 -12.66 -3.10
N LYS A 126 9.75 -12.70 -3.39
CA LYS A 126 9.05 -11.63 -4.15
C LYS A 126 8.78 -10.35 -3.34
N GLN A 127 8.91 -10.39 -2.02
CA GLN A 127 8.66 -9.24 -1.13
C GLN A 127 9.86 -8.29 -1.01
N TYR A 128 11.06 -8.67 -1.48
CA TYR A 128 12.26 -7.82 -1.47
C TYR A 128 12.12 -6.58 -2.35
N ALA A 129 11.66 -6.75 -3.59
CA ALA A 129 11.51 -5.63 -4.54
C ALA A 129 10.38 -4.67 -4.13
N ALA A 130 9.36 -5.17 -3.43
CA ALA A 130 8.19 -4.39 -3.00
C ALA A 130 8.37 -3.75 -1.61
N ALA A 131 9.30 -4.23 -0.79
CA ALA A 131 9.59 -3.70 0.55
C ALA A 131 10.40 -2.39 0.53
N PHE A 132 10.83 -1.93 -0.65
CA PHE A 132 11.30 -0.57 -0.88
C PHE A 132 10.21 0.28 -1.56
N PRO A 133 9.10 0.63 -0.87
CA PRO A 133 8.26 1.70 -1.38
C PRO A 133 9.05 3.01 -1.30
N ARG A 134 9.04 3.80 -2.38
CA ARG A 134 9.62 5.14 -2.56
C ARG A 134 9.47 6.15 -1.41
N ILE A 135 8.67 5.85 -0.38
CA ILE A 135 8.56 6.63 0.87
C ILE A 135 9.81 6.44 1.75
N PHE A 136 10.60 5.39 1.50
CA PHE A 136 11.79 5.02 2.29
C PHE A 136 12.95 6.03 2.21
N LEU A 137 12.97 6.95 1.22
CA LEU A 137 14.06 7.93 1.09
C LEU A 137 13.76 9.32 1.66
N SER A 138 12.50 9.71 1.89
CA SER A 138 12.21 11.11 2.29
C SER A 138 12.15 11.34 3.79
N ASN A 139 11.79 10.34 4.61
CA ASN A 139 11.43 10.60 6.01
C ASN A 139 12.25 9.84 7.06
N TYR A 140 13.08 8.85 6.71
CA TYR A 140 13.79 8.05 7.74
C TYR A 140 15.22 7.58 7.39
N VAL A 141 15.69 7.72 6.13
CA VAL A 141 17.06 7.31 5.72
C VAL A 141 17.84 8.50 5.12
N MET A 142 17.73 9.67 5.75
CA MET A 142 18.70 10.75 5.58
C MET A 142 19.69 10.84 6.76
N ASP A 143 19.55 10.00 7.79
CA ASP A 143 20.40 10.06 9.00
C ASP A 143 21.15 8.76 9.37
N LEU A 144 21.08 7.68 8.55
CA LEU A 144 21.94 6.49 8.75
C LEU A 144 23.15 6.42 7.82
N THR A 145 23.40 7.49 7.09
CA THR A 145 24.76 7.88 6.70
C THR A 145 24.91 9.34 7.11
N PRO A 146 25.84 9.70 8.01
CA PRO A 146 26.30 11.07 8.05
C PRO A 146 26.71 11.48 6.63
N PRO A 147 26.55 12.75 6.20
CA PRO A 147 27.05 13.17 4.90
C PRO A 147 28.53 12.78 4.84
N ALA A 148 28.86 11.84 3.96
CA ALA A 148 30.23 11.33 3.81
C ALA A 148 31.25 12.46 3.57
N LYS A 149 30.79 13.66 3.19
CA LYS A 149 31.61 14.86 3.01
C LYS A 149 32.16 15.48 4.30
N GLU A 150 31.58 15.27 5.48
CA GLU A 150 32.08 15.90 6.71
C GLU A 150 33.25 15.15 7.37
N TYR A 151 33.36 13.83 7.17
CA TYR A 151 34.45 13.02 7.75
C TYR A 151 35.80 13.14 7.03
N PHE A 152 35.82 13.60 5.76
CA PHE A 152 37.07 13.76 4.98
C PHE A 152 37.72 15.17 5.08
N SER A 153 37.22 16.07 5.92
CA SER A 153 37.76 17.45 6.05
C SER A 153 38.60 17.69 7.32
N ARG A 154 38.75 16.70 8.20
CA ARG A 154 39.48 16.83 9.48
C ARG A 154 40.52 15.74 9.77
N ALA A 155 40.89 14.93 8.77
CA ALA A 155 41.85 13.84 8.94
C ALA A 155 43.29 14.16 8.50
N ASP A 156 43.61 15.42 8.19
CA ASP A 156 44.99 15.93 8.13
C ASP A 156 45.36 16.56 9.48
N ALA A 157 45.42 15.73 10.53
CA ALA A 157 46.13 16.03 11.76
C ALA A 157 46.39 14.71 12.50
N SER A 158 47.38 13.97 12.02
CA SER A 158 48.13 13.06 12.90
C SER A 158 48.70 13.87 14.06
N PRO A 159 48.62 13.33 15.28
CA PRO A 159 49.87 13.23 16.00
C PRO A 159 50.03 11.83 16.59
N PHE A 160 51.20 11.26 16.28
CA PHE A 160 51.77 10.00 16.76
C PHE A 160 51.41 8.74 15.96
#